data_AF-A0A6A2XD12-F1
#
_entry.id   AF-A0A6A2XD12-F1
#
_cell.length_a   1.000
_cell.length_b   1.000
_cell.length_c   1.000
_cell.angle_alpha   90.00
_cell.angle_beta   90.00
_cell.angle_gamma   90.00
#
_symmetry.space_group_name_H-M   'P 1'
#
loop_
_entity.id
_entity.type
_entity.pdbx_description
1 polymer ?
#
loop_
_entity_poly.entity_id
_entity_poly.type
_entity_poly.pdbx_seq_one_letter_code
_entity_poly.pdbx_strand_id
1 'polypeptide(L)'
;MWGMNLAFDCELIGPAMYFGLMGDGQPIRPYDDMWAGWCSKVICDHLGVGVKTGLPYIYHSKASNPFVNLRKEYKGIFCQEEIIPFFQKAIFPKDCTSVRKFYIELAKQAKAKLSKVDPYFDKLPEAMVTWIEAWDELNPTGAALPNGKAK
;
A
#
# COMPACT_ATOMS: atom_id res chain seq x y z
N MET A 1 -5.48 1.99 8.33
CA MET A 1 -6.28 2.27 7.12
C MET A 1 -6.19 1.04 6.23
N TRP A 2 -7.26 0.69 5.52
CA TRP A 2 -7.30 -0.39 4.55
C TRP A 2 -7.35 0.19 3.13
N GLY A 3 -6.71 -0.46 2.17
CA GLY A 3 -6.63 0.02 0.78
C GLY A 3 -7.91 -0.19 -0.03
N MET A 4 -8.82 -1.05 0.43
CA MET A 4 -10.09 -1.30 -0.25
C MET A 4 -11.22 -0.42 0.29
N ASN A 5 -12.23 -0.14 -0.54
CA ASN A 5 -13.32 0.83 -0.27
C ASN A 5 -12.81 2.25 0.08
N LEU A 6 -11.74 2.67 -0.57
CA LEU A 6 -11.14 4.00 -0.42
C LEU A 6 -11.51 4.89 -1.62
N ALA A 7 -11.91 6.13 -1.33
CA ALA A 7 -11.88 7.21 -2.30
C ALA A 7 -10.66 8.08 -1.99
N PHE A 8 -9.88 8.41 -3.02
CA PHE A 8 -8.67 9.21 -2.87
C PHE A 8 -8.51 10.17 -4.04
N ASP A 9 -7.77 11.25 -3.81
CA ASP A 9 -7.36 12.17 -4.86
C ASP A 9 -6.18 11.54 -5.63
N CYS A 10 -6.43 11.24 -6.89
CA CYS A 10 -5.49 10.56 -7.78
C CYS A 10 -4.19 11.35 -7.97
N GLU A 11 -4.29 12.68 -8.11
CA GLU A 11 -3.12 13.54 -8.30
C GLU A 11 -2.32 13.65 -7.00
N LEU A 12 -3.00 13.64 -5.86
CA LEU A 12 -2.37 13.79 -4.55
C LEU A 12 -1.69 12.51 -4.06
N ILE A 13 -2.34 11.35 -4.07
CA ILE A 13 -1.82 10.12 -3.43
C ILE A 13 -1.77 8.91 -4.36
N GLY A 14 -2.23 9.03 -5.61
CA GLY A 14 -2.23 7.94 -6.59
C GLY A 14 -0.91 7.16 -6.72
N PRO A 15 0.27 7.82 -6.76
CA PRO A 15 1.55 7.10 -6.80
C PRO A 15 1.79 6.17 -5.60
N ALA A 16 1.21 6.45 -4.43
CA ALA A 16 1.34 5.60 -3.24
C ALA A 16 0.27 4.48 -3.15
N MET A 17 -0.69 4.45 -4.08
CA MET A 17 -1.78 3.48 -4.11
C MET A 17 -1.39 2.22 -4.89
N TYR A 18 -0.44 1.46 -4.36
CA TYR A 18 -0.05 0.16 -4.90
C TYR A 18 -0.25 -0.96 -3.88
N PHE A 19 -1.00 -1.97 -4.31
CA PHE A 19 -1.27 -3.18 -3.55
C PHE A 19 -0.06 -4.11 -3.60
N GLY A 20 0.10 -4.94 -2.57
CA GLY A 20 1.18 -5.91 -2.53
C GLY A 20 1.20 -6.83 -3.77
N LEU A 21 2.32 -7.53 -3.97
CA LEU A 21 2.45 -8.49 -5.05
C LEU A 21 1.40 -9.61 -4.88
N MET A 22 0.49 -9.67 -5.85
CA MET A 22 -0.57 -10.66 -5.91
C MET A 22 -0.07 -11.96 -6.54
N GLY A 23 -0.60 -13.09 -6.09
CA GLY A 23 -0.30 -14.40 -6.66
C GLY A 23 -0.53 -15.54 -5.68
N ASP A 24 -0.50 -16.77 -6.20
CA ASP A 24 -0.55 -17.94 -5.32
C ASP A 24 0.76 -18.09 -4.54
N GLY A 25 0.65 -18.56 -3.30
CA GLY A 25 1.80 -18.75 -2.41
C GLY A 25 2.34 -17.49 -1.71
N GLN A 26 1.79 -16.29 -1.95
CA GLN A 26 2.25 -15.07 -1.30
C GLN A 26 1.97 -15.08 0.22
N PRO A 27 2.91 -14.64 1.06
CA PRO A 27 2.81 -14.83 2.52
C PRO A 27 1.78 -13.92 3.18
N ILE A 28 1.58 -12.71 2.65
CA ILE A 28 0.72 -11.70 3.28
C ILE A 28 -0.75 -11.77 2.84
N ARG A 29 -1.09 -12.53 1.79
CA ARG A 29 -2.44 -12.69 1.21
C ARG A 29 -3.42 -11.54 1.46
N PRO A 30 -4.39 -11.58 2.42
CA PRO A 30 -5.41 -10.54 2.54
C PRO A 30 -4.89 -9.25 3.19
N TYR A 31 -3.59 -9.13 3.46
CA TYR A 31 -2.98 -7.96 4.08
C TYR A 31 -2.23 -7.08 3.07
N ASP A 32 -2.27 -7.42 1.78
CA ASP A 32 -1.70 -6.64 0.68
C ASP A 32 -2.39 -5.28 0.50
N ASP A 33 -3.68 -5.22 0.80
CA ASP A 33 -4.50 -4.03 0.83
C ASP A 33 -4.27 -3.17 2.09
N MET A 34 -4.00 -3.79 3.25
CA MET A 34 -3.54 -3.10 4.45
C MET A 34 -2.17 -2.46 4.19
N TRP A 35 -1.28 -3.15 3.47
CA TRP A 35 0.00 -2.61 3.04
C TRP A 35 -0.17 -1.30 2.24
N ALA A 36 -0.97 -1.32 1.17
CA ALA A 36 -1.28 -0.12 0.38
C ALA A 36 -1.85 1.01 1.26
N GLY A 37 -2.76 0.65 2.16
CA GLY A 37 -3.38 1.57 3.11
C GLY A 37 -2.38 2.20 4.09
N TRP A 38 -1.40 1.45 4.57
CA TRP A 38 -0.38 1.98 5.48
C TRP A 38 0.67 2.82 4.78
N CYS A 39 1.13 2.40 3.60
CA CYS A 39 2.00 3.21 2.77
C CYS A 39 1.39 4.60 2.52
N SER A 40 0.15 4.62 2.05
CA SER A 40 -0.56 5.88 1.80
C SER A 40 -0.77 6.69 3.07
N LYS A 41 -1.18 6.06 4.18
CA LYS A 41 -1.40 6.77 5.46
C LYS A 41 -0.14 7.44 5.98
N VAL A 42 0.98 6.72 6.01
CA VAL A 42 2.26 7.27 6.50
C VAL A 42 2.68 8.45 5.63
N ILE A 43 2.57 8.34 4.31
CA ILE A 43 2.91 9.44 3.40
C ILE A 43 1.97 10.65 3.60
N CYS A 44 0.67 10.40 3.73
CA CYS A 44 -0.32 11.45 4.01
C CYS A 44 0.01 12.23 5.30
N ASP A 45 0.43 11.53 6.36
CA ASP A 45 0.81 12.17 7.62
C ASP A 45 2.01 13.10 7.46
N HIS A 46 3.01 12.70 6.68
CA HIS A 46 4.18 13.54 6.39
C HIS A 46 3.85 14.73 5.49
N LEU A 47 2.85 14.61 4.62
CA LEU A 47 2.34 15.70 3.79
C LEU A 47 1.37 16.62 4.54
N GLY A 48 0.94 16.24 5.75
CA GLY A 48 -0.07 16.97 6.51
C GLY A 48 -1.48 16.88 5.92
N VAL A 49 -1.76 15.85 5.11
CA VAL A 49 -3.09 15.64 4.50
C VAL A 49 -3.87 14.57 5.25
N GLY A 50 -5.17 14.81 5.42
CA GLY A 50 -6.06 13.92 6.15
C GLY A 50 -6.50 12.72 5.32
N VAL A 51 -6.71 11.60 6.00
CA VAL A 51 -7.36 10.41 5.44
C VAL A 51 -8.75 10.30 6.06
N LYS A 52 -9.77 10.07 5.23
CA LYS A 52 -11.13 9.73 5.68
C LYS A 52 -11.58 8.42 5.06
N THR A 53 -11.93 7.45 5.90
CA THR A 53 -12.56 6.19 5.47
C THR A 53 -14.08 6.31 5.56
N GLY A 54 -14.80 5.80 4.56
CA GLY A 54 -16.26 5.76 4.57
C GLY A 54 -16.83 4.77 5.60
N LEU A 55 -18.14 4.86 5.85
CA LEU A 55 -18.84 3.83 6.63
C LEU A 55 -18.91 2.52 5.82
N PRO A 56 -18.96 1.36 6.48
CA PRO A 56 -19.14 0.08 5.79
C PRO A 56 -20.58 -0.03 5.26
N TYR A 57 -20.80 0.39 4.02
CA TYR A 57 -22.13 0.36 3.40
C TYR A 57 -22.53 -1.02 2.86
N ILE A 58 -21.59 -1.96 2.77
CA ILE A 58 -21.82 -3.29 2.20
C ILE A 58 -21.77 -4.32 3.32
N TYR A 59 -22.89 -5.02 3.52
CA TYR A 59 -22.94 -6.21 4.36
C TYR A 59 -22.52 -7.43 3.54
N HIS A 60 -21.38 -8.03 3.88
CA HIS A 60 -20.88 -9.23 3.22
C HIS A 60 -21.12 -10.48 4.08
N SER A 61 -22.22 -11.20 3.84
CA SER A 61 -22.46 -12.54 4.45
C SER A 61 -21.70 -13.62 3.66
N LYS A 62 -20.40 -13.78 3.92
CA LYS A 62 -19.62 -14.91 3.39
C LYS A 62 -19.59 -16.03 4.42
N ALA A 63 -20.06 -17.22 4.05
CA ALA A 63 -19.86 -18.43 4.84
C ALA A 63 -18.44 -18.98 4.60
N SER A 64 -17.42 -18.31 5.13
CA SER A 64 -16.04 -18.79 5.08
C SER A 64 -15.72 -19.64 6.30
N ASN A 65 -14.95 -20.71 6.11
CA ASN A 65 -14.46 -21.52 7.22
C ASN A 65 -13.30 -20.79 7.94
N PRO A 66 -13.45 -20.44 9.24
CA PRO A 66 -12.43 -19.66 9.96
C PRO A 66 -11.07 -20.37 10.02
N PHE A 67 -11.04 -21.69 10.16
CA PHE A 67 -9.80 -22.45 10.28
C PHE A 67 -9.06 -22.57 8.96
N VAL A 68 -9.79 -22.64 7.83
CA VAL A 68 -9.20 -22.61 6.50
C VAL A 68 -8.56 -21.25 6.23
N ASN A 69 -9.23 -20.16 6.62
CA ASN A 69 -8.68 -18.81 6.48
C ASN A 69 -7.46 -18.61 7.38
N LEU A 70 -7.52 -19.04 8.65
CA LEU A 70 -6.38 -18.93 9.56
C LEU A 70 -5.13 -19.65 9.03
N ARG A 71 -5.29 -20.89 8.52
CA ARG A 71 -4.18 -21.61 7.85
C ARG A 71 -3.66 -20.90 6.61
N LYS A 72 -4.48 -20.07 5.99
CA LYS A 72 -4.09 -19.29 4.82
C LYS A 72 -3.40 -17.97 5.19
N GLU A 73 -3.74 -17.41 6.34
CA GLU A 73 -3.37 -16.07 6.77
C GLU A 73 -2.24 -16.05 7.82
N TYR A 74 -1.96 -17.17 8.48
CA TYR A 74 -1.04 -17.23 9.62
C TYR A 74 0.35 -16.63 9.34
N LYS A 75 0.92 -16.85 8.15
CA LYS A 75 2.20 -16.24 7.77
C LYS A 75 2.09 -14.72 7.70
N GLY A 76 1.00 -14.22 7.12
CA GLY A 76 0.70 -12.80 7.06
C GLY A 76 0.59 -12.20 8.45
N ILE A 77 -0.14 -12.86 9.37
CA ILE A 77 -0.24 -12.45 10.79
C ILE A 77 1.15 -12.36 11.42
N PHE A 78 2.00 -13.37 11.23
CA PHE A 78 3.36 -13.36 11.76
C PHE A 78 4.20 -12.20 11.16
N CYS A 79 4.07 -11.93 9.86
CA CYS A 79 4.74 -10.80 9.23
C CYS A 79 4.28 -9.45 9.82
N GLN A 80 3.03 -9.34 10.29
CA GLN A 80 2.51 -8.10 10.86
C GLN A 80 3.28 -7.63 12.10
N GLU A 81 3.86 -8.55 12.87
CA GLU A 81 4.68 -8.23 14.04
C GLU A 81 5.90 -7.37 13.67
N GLU A 82 6.39 -7.46 12.44
CA GLU A 82 7.50 -6.64 11.93
C GLU A 82 7.00 -5.48 11.05
N ILE A 83 5.93 -5.68 10.27
CA ILE A 83 5.37 -4.66 9.37
C ILE A 83 4.78 -3.49 10.14
N ILE A 84 4.00 -3.73 11.20
CA ILE A 84 3.33 -2.67 11.95
C ILE A 84 4.36 -1.75 12.63
N PRO A 85 5.36 -2.27 13.39
CA PRO A 85 6.41 -1.43 13.95
C PRO A 85 7.26 -0.73 12.89
N PHE A 86 7.45 -1.34 11.72
CA PHE A 86 8.12 -0.71 10.59
C PHE A 86 7.42 0.59 10.17
N PHE A 87 6.12 0.56 9.91
CA PHE A 87 5.36 1.74 9.51
C PHE A 87 5.24 2.77 10.63
N GLN A 88 5.08 2.34 11.89
CA GLN A 88 5.04 3.24 13.05
C GLN A 88 6.34 4.02 13.26
N LYS A 89 7.48 3.46 12.83
CA LYS A 89 8.82 4.04 12.96
C LYS A 89 9.37 4.58 11.64
N ALA A 90 8.55 4.66 10.59
CA ALA A 90 8.96 5.22 9.32
C ALA A 90 9.27 6.71 9.50
N ILE A 91 10.45 7.13 9.03
CA ILE A 91 10.90 8.53 9.06
C ILE A 91 11.50 8.81 7.70
N PHE A 92 11.16 9.96 7.13
CA PHE A 92 11.67 10.38 5.83
C PHE A 92 12.71 11.49 5.94
N PRO A 93 13.71 11.51 5.05
CA PRO A 93 14.61 12.64 4.88
C PRO A 93 13.87 13.94 4.56
N LYS A 94 14.46 15.10 4.94
CA LYS A 94 13.83 16.42 4.77
C LYS A 94 13.71 16.86 3.30
N ASP A 95 14.52 16.31 2.42
CA ASP A 95 14.51 16.54 0.97
C ASP A 95 13.42 15.72 0.24
N CYS A 96 12.75 14.82 0.98
CA CYS A 96 11.61 14.08 0.50
C CYS A 96 10.36 14.97 0.58
N THR A 97 9.89 15.46 -0.57
CA THR A 97 8.82 16.47 -0.64
C THR A 97 7.67 16.08 -1.57
N SER A 98 7.75 14.94 -2.24
CA SER A 98 6.71 14.46 -3.17
C SER A 98 6.35 13.02 -2.87
N VAL A 99 5.10 12.64 -3.16
CA VAL A 99 4.56 11.30 -2.90
C VAL A 99 5.42 10.22 -3.53
N ARG A 100 5.90 10.46 -4.75
CA ARG A 100 6.83 9.56 -5.47
C ARG A 100 8.10 9.33 -4.68
N LYS A 101 8.77 10.41 -4.23
CA LYS A 101 10.00 10.32 -3.44
C LYS A 101 9.73 9.62 -2.11
N PHE A 102 8.61 9.92 -1.46
CA PHE A 102 8.23 9.26 -0.21
C PHE A 102 8.04 7.76 -0.43
N TYR A 103 7.34 7.38 -1.49
CA TYR A 103 7.07 5.98 -1.80
C TYR A 103 8.33 5.19 -2.16
N ILE A 104 9.25 5.79 -2.96
CA ILE A 104 10.55 5.19 -3.29
C ILE A 104 11.42 5.03 -2.04
N GLU A 105 11.48 6.04 -1.18
CA GLU A 105 12.25 5.96 0.07
C GLU A 105 11.64 4.90 1.00
N LEU A 106 10.31 4.81 1.06
CA LEU A 106 9.61 3.78 1.83
C LEU A 106 9.93 2.38 1.30
N ALA A 107 9.97 2.18 -0.02
CA ALA A 107 10.38 0.91 -0.63
C ALA A 107 11.81 0.53 -0.23
N LYS A 108 12.75 1.48 -0.27
CA LYS A 108 14.13 1.27 0.18
C LYS A 108 14.20 0.86 1.65
N GLN A 109 13.46 1.53 2.52
CA GLN A 109 13.40 1.18 3.95
C GLN A 109 12.73 -0.19 4.18
N ALA A 110 11.70 -0.53 3.40
CA ALA A 110 11.03 -1.83 3.44
C ALA A 110 12.02 -2.95 3.08
N LYS A 111 12.80 -2.80 2.00
CA LYS A 111 13.85 -3.76 1.63
C LYS A 111 14.84 -3.96 2.79
N ALA A 112 15.38 -2.86 3.32
CA ALA A 112 16.39 -2.93 4.37
C ALA A 112 15.89 -3.60 5.67
N LYS A 113 14.62 -3.42 6.04
CA LYS A 113 14.08 -3.87 7.32
C LYS A 113 13.27 -5.16 7.25
N LEU A 114 12.56 -5.42 6.15
CA LEU A 114 11.60 -6.52 6.02
C LEU A 114 12.11 -7.69 5.17
N SER A 115 13.16 -7.53 4.36
CA SER A 115 13.77 -8.65 3.61
C SER A 115 14.16 -9.85 4.49
N LYS A 116 14.52 -9.60 5.75
CA LYS A 116 14.84 -10.66 6.73
C LYS A 116 13.62 -11.46 7.23
N VAL A 117 12.40 -10.95 7.01
CA VAL A 117 11.15 -11.52 7.53
C VAL A 117 10.65 -12.61 6.59
N ASP A 118 10.61 -12.31 5.30
CA ASP A 118 10.21 -13.25 4.26
C ASP A 118 10.80 -12.80 2.90
N PRO A 119 11.25 -13.73 2.01
CA PRO A 119 11.76 -13.41 0.67
C PRO A 119 10.80 -12.59 -0.21
N TYR A 120 9.50 -12.60 0.10
CA TYR A 120 8.52 -11.70 -0.50
C TYR A 120 8.96 -10.23 -0.46
N PHE A 121 9.57 -9.80 0.64
CA PHE A 121 10.01 -8.42 0.84
C PHE A 121 11.31 -8.07 0.13
N ASP A 122 11.95 -9.02 -0.56
CA ASP A 122 13.02 -8.71 -1.51
C ASP A 122 12.47 -8.15 -2.82
N LYS A 123 11.36 -8.74 -3.28
CA LYS A 123 10.72 -8.40 -4.56
C LYS A 123 9.72 -7.26 -4.45
N LEU A 124 9.01 -7.16 -3.32
CA LEU A 124 8.00 -6.12 -3.13
C LEU A 124 8.55 -4.69 -3.34
N PRO A 125 9.70 -4.30 -2.76
CA PRO A 125 10.28 -2.98 -2.98
C PRO A 125 10.62 -2.68 -4.44
N GLU A 126 11.05 -3.69 -5.19
CA GLU A 126 11.35 -3.54 -6.61
C GLU A 126 10.07 -3.26 -7.38
N ALA A 127 9.01 -4.02 -7.09
CA ALA A 127 7.69 -3.80 -7.67
C ALA A 127 7.10 -2.43 -7.29
N MET A 128 7.35 -1.94 -6.07
CA MET A 128 6.96 -0.58 -5.66
C MET A 128 7.64 0.51 -6.49
N VAL A 129 8.91 0.34 -6.84
CA VAL A 129 9.63 1.28 -7.71
C VAL A 129 9.10 1.19 -9.14
N THR A 130 8.93 -0.01 -9.68
CA THR A 130 8.34 -0.23 -11.01
C THR A 130 6.93 0.34 -11.12
N TRP A 131 6.15 0.29 -10.04
CA TRP A 131 4.84 0.95 -10.00
C TRP A 131 4.94 2.46 -10.22
N ILE A 132 5.91 3.14 -9.60
CA ILE A 132 6.11 4.58 -9.79
C ILE A 132 6.53 4.89 -11.23
N GLU A 133 7.42 4.08 -11.81
CA GLU A 133 7.83 4.22 -13.21
C GLU A 133 6.62 4.10 -14.15
N ALA A 134 5.82 3.04 -13.99
CA ALA A 134 4.60 2.84 -14.77
C ALA A 134 3.57 3.95 -14.52
N TRP A 135 3.44 4.43 -13.29
CA TRP A 135 2.56 5.55 -12.95
C TRP A 135 2.95 6.81 -13.71
N ASP A 136 4.24 7.13 -13.77
CA ASP A 136 4.75 8.33 -14.44
C ASP A 136 4.64 8.23 -15.97
N GLU A 137 4.83 7.05 -16.54
CA GLU A 137 4.55 6.80 -17.96
C GLU A 137 3.08 7.03 -18.32
N LEU A 138 2.16 6.62 -17.44
CA LEU A 138 0.71 6.73 -17.68
C LEU A 138 0.12 8.09 -17.27
N ASN A 139 0.79 8.83 -16.38
CA ASN A 139 0.32 10.12 -15.84
C ASN A 139 1.40 11.20 -15.97
N PRO A 140 1.81 11.57 -17.20
CA PRO A 140 2.79 12.63 -17.40
C PRO A 140 2.29 13.95 -16.83
N THR A 141 3.16 14.67 -16.12
CA THR A 141 2.86 15.98 -15.52
C THR A 141 2.28 16.93 -16.57
N GLY A 142 1.01 17.34 -16.39
CA GLY A 142 0.28 18.25 -17.27
C GLY A 142 -0.81 17.60 -18.13
N ALA A 143 -0.99 16.29 -18.10
CA ALA A 143 -2.12 15.63 -18.74
C ALA A 143 -3.39 15.79 -17.90
N ALA A 144 -4.27 16.73 -18.28
CA ALA A 144 -5.62 16.77 -17.75
C ALA A 144 -6.34 15.47 -18.14
N LEU A 145 -6.60 14.61 -17.15
CA LEU A 145 -7.45 13.45 -17.36
C LEU A 145 -8.87 13.99 -17.67
N PRO A 146 -9.48 13.64 -18.81
CA PRO A 146 -10.87 13.99 -19.04
C PRO A 146 -11.66 13.33 -17.92
N ASN A 147 -12.28 14.13 -17.05
CA ASN A 147 -13.23 13.64 -16.06
C ASN A 147 -14.17 12.69 -16.79
N GLY A 148 -14.10 11.39 -16.45
CA GLY A 148 -14.92 10.37 -17.07
C GLY A 148 -16.35 10.86 -17.06
N LYS A 149 -17.02 10.85 -18.23
CA LYS A 149 -18.40 11.32 -18.34
C LYS A 149 -19.21 10.64 -17.25
N ALA A 150 -19.78 11.45 -16.36
CA ALA A 150 -20.76 10.97 -15.39
C ALA A 150 -21.82 10.19 -16.16
N LYS A 151 -22.01 8.91 -15.79
CA LYS A 151 -23.15 8.13 -16.24
C LYS A 151 -24.37 8.51 -15.42
#